data_AF-A0A451CRT3-F1
#
_entry.id   AF-A0A451CRT3-F1
#
_cell.length_a   1.000
_cell.length_b   1.000
_cell.length_c   1.000
_cell.angle_alpha   90.00
_cell.angle_beta   90.00
_cell.angle_gamma   90.00
#
_symmetry.space_group_name_H-M   'P 1'
#
loop_
_entity.id
_entity.type
_entity.pdbx_description
1 polymer ?
#
loop_
_entity_poly.entity_id
_entity_poly.type
_entity_poly.pdbx_seq_one_letter_code
_entity_poly.pdbx_strand_id
1 'polypeptide(L)'
;MERYRAAGLVILGKTNSPELGICAATEPALYGPTYNPWNPERSPGGSSGGATAAVASGMAPMAHATDGGGSIRIPAANCGLFGLKPGQPNEGIFSLTFCKP
;
A
#
# COMPACT_ATOMS: atom_id res chain seq x y z
N MET A 1 5.06 12.85 6.70
CA MET A 1 3.99 12.68 7.71
C MET A 1 3.43 14.01 8.25
N GLU A 2 4.25 15.05 8.42
CA GLU A 2 3.79 16.37 8.90
C GLU A 2 2.61 16.95 8.12
N ARG A 3 2.67 16.92 6.78
CA ARG A 3 1.58 17.37 5.90
C ARG A 3 0.25 16.64 6.14
N TYR A 4 0.29 15.34 6.41
CA TYR A 4 -0.92 14.56 6.70
C TYR A 4 -1.53 14.95 8.05
N ARG A 5 -0.69 15.16 9.07
CA ARG A 5 -1.14 15.63 10.39
C ARG A 5 -1.72 17.04 10.30
N ALA A 6 -1.07 17.94 9.57
CA ALA A 6 -1.54 19.31 9.35
C ALA A 6 -2.88 19.34 8.58
N ALA A 7 -3.11 18.39 7.68
CA ALA A 7 -4.39 18.22 6.97
C ALA A 7 -5.49 17.54 7.81
N GLY A 8 -5.21 17.19 9.07
CA GLY A 8 -6.20 16.61 9.99
C GLY A 8 -6.42 15.10 9.86
N LEU A 9 -5.54 14.37 9.17
CA LEU A 9 -5.68 12.91 9.03
C LEU A 9 -5.30 12.19 10.33
N VAL A 10 -6.10 11.19 10.70
CA VAL A 10 -5.79 10.24 11.78
C VAL A 10 -4.92 9.11 11.21
N ILE A 11 -3.73 8.92 11.78
CA ILE A 11 -2.80 7.87 11.35
C ILE A 11 -3.10 6.60 12.14
N LEU A 12 -3.59 5.54 11.46
CA LEU A 12 -3.94 4.27 12.09
C LEU A 12 -2.71 3.46 12.54
N GLY A 13 -1.62 3.53 11.79
CA GLY A 13 -0.41 2.76 12.10
C GLY A 13 0.53 2.63 10.91
N LYS A 14 1.47 1.70 11.06
CA LYS A 14 2.42 1.31 10.00
C LYS A 14 2.01 -0.05 9.45
N THR A 15 1.95 -0.16 8.14
CA THR A 15 1.58 -1.40 7.45
C THR A 15 2.80 -2.25 7.13
N ASN A 16 2.57 -3.53 6.88
CA ASN A 16 3.62 -4.47 6.51
C ASN A 16 4.25 -4.13 5.14
N SER A 17 5.53 -4.45 4.97
CA SER A 17 6.36 -4.20 3.78
C SER A 17 7.44 -5.29 3.73
N PRO A 18 7.91 -5.74 2.54
CA PRO A 18 9.08 -6.62 2.48
C PRO A 18 10.31 -5.94 3.08
N GLU A 19 11.29 -6.74 3.48
CA GLU A 19 12.57 -6.27 4.00
C GLU A 19 13.15 -5.21 3.07
N LEU A 20 13.50 -4.05 3.64
CA LEU A 20 14.11 -2.92 2.93
C LEU A 20 13.29 -2.37 1.74
N GLY A 21 12.05 -2.84 1.53
CA GLY A 21 11.20 -2.42 0.42
C GLY A 21 11.69 -2.88 -0.97
N ILE A 22 12.57 -3.88 -1.04
CA ILE A 22 13.26 -4.29 -2.28
C ILE A 22 12.61 -5.48 -3.02
N CYS A 23 11.40 -5.88 -2.60
CA CYS A 23 10.66 -6.98 -3.23
C CYS A 23 9.28 -6.51 -3.74
N ALA A 24 8.83 -7.11 -4.84
CA ALA A 24 7.49 -6.92 -5.41
C ALA A 24 6.41 -7.80 -4.75
N ALA A 25 6.77 -8.55 -3.70
CA ALA A 25 5.86 -9.28 -2.82
C ALA A 25 6.11 -8.85 -1.37
N THR A 26 5.07 -8.83 -0.54
CA THR A 26 5.16 -8.37 0.87
C THR A 26 5.19 -9.56 1.82
N GLU A 27 6.37 -10.17 1.94
CA GLU A 27 6.57 -11.42 2.69
C GLU A 27 7.75 -11.38 3.67
N PRO A 28 7.80 -10.39 4.59
CA PRO A 28 8.92 -10.29 5.50
C PRO A 28 8.93 -11.39 6.57
N ALA A 29 10.12 -11.83 6.96
CA ALA A 29 10.32 -12.82 8.02
C ALA A 29 9.81 -12.35 9.39
N LEU A 30 9.89 -11.03 9.67
CA LEU A 30 9.55 -10.47 10.99
C LEU A 30 8.03 -10.52 11.30
N TYR A 31 7.18 -10.26 10.30
CA TYR A 31 5.73 -10.15 10.48
C TYR A 31 4.94 -11.20 9.69
N GLY A 32 5.63 -12.01 8.88
CA GLY A 32 5.01 -12.94 7.95
C GLY A 32 4.42 -12.27 6.71
N PRO A 33 3.89 -13.09 5.77
CA PRO A 33 3.32 -12.61 4.52
C PRO A 33 2.05 -11.81 4.72
N THR A 34 1.91 -10.75 3.93
CA THR A 34 0.64 -10.08 3.71
C THR A 34 -0.11 -10.83 2.62
N TYR A 35 -1.37 -11.16 2.87
CA TYR A 35 -2.22 -11.86 1.92
C TYR A 35 -3.10 -10.90 1.11
N ASN A 36 -3.44 -11.28 -0.11
CA ASN A 36 -4.38 -10.51 -0.92
C ASN A 36 -5.81 -10.65 -0.36
N PRO A 37 -6.50 -9.54 -0.05
CA PRO A 37 -7.84 -9.60 0.54
C PRO A 37 -8.89 -10.31 -0.32
N TRP A 38 -8.68 -10.38 -1.64
CA TRP A 38 -9.59 -11.05 -2.57
C TRP A 38 -9.37 -12.56 -2.65
N ASN A 39 -8.14 -13.02 -2.38
CA ASN A 39 -7.79 -14.43 -2.36
C ASN A 39 -6.48 -14.63 -1.56
N PRO A 40 -6.53 -15.28 -0.38
CA PRO A 40 -5.35 -15.49 0.47
C PRO A 40 -4.23 -16.33 -0.17
N GLU A 41 -4.51 -17.10 -1.22
CA GLU A 41 -3.48 -17.86 -1.96
C GLU A 41 -2.69 -16.98 -2.95
N ARG A 42 -3.04 -15.70 -3.09
CA ARG A 42 -2.39 -14.74 -3.99
C ARG A 42 -1.63 -13.67 -3.22
N SER A 43 -0.53 -13.21 -3.81
CA SER A 43 0.20 -12.06 -3.29
C SER A 43 -0.59 -10.75 -3.50
N PRO A 44 -0.64 -9.84 -2.51
CA PRO A 44 -1.15 -8.49 -2.70
C PRO A 44 -0.18 -7.61 -3.52
N GLY A 45 1.02 -8.11 -3.84
CA GLY A 45 2.11 -7.34 -4.43
C GLY A 45 2.96 -6.62 -3.38
N GLY A 46 3.84 -5.73 -3.85
CA GLY A 46 4.81 -5.06 -3.02
C GLY A 46 5.57 -3.95 -3.76
N SER A 47 6.35 -3.12 -3.07
CA SER A 47 6.62 -3.23 -1.63
C SER A 47 5.51 -2.71 -0.70
N SER A 48 4.51 -1.99 -1.22
CA SER A 48 3.42 -1.43 -0.40
C SER A 48 2.24 -2.39 -0.18
N GLY A 49 2.48 -3.71 -0.15
CA GLY A 49 1.40 -4.70 -0.13
C GLY A 49 0.54 -4.63 1.14
N GLY A 50 1.12 -4.35 2.31
CA GLY A 50 0.35 -4.15 3.55
C GLY A 50 -0.58 -2.94 3.49
N ALA A 51 -0.11 -1.84 2.89
CA ALA A 51 -0.91 -0.62 2.70
C ALA A 51 -2.10 -0.88 1.78
N THR A 52 -1.83 -1.53 0.65
CA THR A 52 -2.85 -1.90 -0.33
C THR A 52 -3.85 -2.90 0.25
N ALA A 53 -3.39 -3.94 0.97
CA ALA A 53 -4.28 -4.92 1.59
C ALA A 53 -5.19 -4.28 2.65
N ALA A 54 -4.67 -3.34 3.45
CA ALA A 54 -5.47 -2.61 4.42
C ALA A 54 -6.58 -1.76 3.77
N VAL A 55 -6.30 -1.14 2.62
CA VAL A 55 -7.30 -0.37 1.88
C VAL A 55 -8.31 -1.29 1.19
N ALA A 56 -7.84 -2.34 0.50
CA ALA A 56 -8.70 -3.27 -0.22
C ALA A 56 -9.64 -4.06 0.71
N SER A 57 -9.23 -4.34 1.96
CA SER A 57 -10.06 -4.97 2.98
C SER A 57 -11.00 -4.00 3.71
N GLY A 58 -10.93 -2.69 3.43
CA GLY A 58 -11.79 -1.68 4.06
C GLY A 58 -11.34 -1.22 5.45
N MET A 59 -10.12 -1.56 5.89
CA MET A 59 -9.59 -1.10 7.19
C MET A 59 -9.35 0.42 7.21
N ALA A 60 -9.01 1.01 6.06
CA ALA A 60 -8.82 2.44 5.89
C ALA A 60 -9.25 2.87 4.48
N PRO A 61 -9.77 4.10 4.29
CA PRO A 61 -10.15 4.59 2.96
C PRO A 61 -8.96 4.96 2.07
N MET A 62 -7.79 5.18 2.68
CA MET A 62 -6.55 5.55 1.97
C MET A 62 -5.32 5.11 2.77
N ALA A 63 -4.21 4.90 2.05
CA ALA A 63 -2.90 4.64 2.63
C ALA A 63 -1.81 5.43 1.91
N HIS A 64 -0.74 5.72 2.64
CA HIS A 64 0.49 6.29 2.12
C HIS A 64 1.44 5.18 1.68
N ALA A 65 2.18 5.43 0.60
CA ALA A 65 3.13 4.48 0.04
C ALA A 65 4.25 5.19 -0.75
N THR A 66 5.26 4.42 -1.16
CA THR A 66 6.37 4.88 -2.03
C THR A 66 6.49 3.97 -3.26
N ASP A 67 7.02 4.50 -4.36
CA ASP A 67 7.16 3.74 -5.61
C ASP A 67 8.41 4.20 -6.37
N GLY A 68 9.50 3.45 -6.19
CA GLY A 68 10.72 3.58 -7.00
C GLY A 68 10.75 2.62 -8.19
N GLY A 69 10.14 1.44 -8.04
CA GLY A 69 10.15 0.36 -9.04
C GLY A 69 8.78 -0.23 -9.36
N GLY A 70 7.69 0.45 -9.01
CA GLY A 70 6.32 -0.07 -9.15
C GLY A 70 5.62 -0.34 -7.82
N SER A 71 6.23 -0.01 -6.69
CA SER A 71 5.76 -0.40 -5.36
C SER A 71 4.39 0.13 -4.93
N ILE A 72 3.76 0.98 -5.74
CA ILE A 72 2.34 1.36 -5.61
C ILE A 72 1.52 0.78 -6.72
N ARG A 73 2.00 0.90 -7.96
CA ARG A 73 1.27 0.45 -9.15
C ARG A 73 1.04 -1.05 -9.14
N ILE A 74 2.05 -1.84 -8.77
CA ILE A 74 2.00 -3.31 -8.68
C ILE A 74 0.94 -3.74 -7.67
N PRO A 75 1.02 -3.38 -6.38
CA PRO A 75 0.03 -3.87 -5.42
C PRO A 75 -1.36 -3.30 -5.67
N ALA A 76 -1.48 -2.05 -6.14
CA ALA A 76 -2.79 -1.49 -6.53
C ALA A 76 -3.45 -2.31 -7.64
N ALA A 77 -2.72 -2.69 -8.69
CA ALA A 77 -3.23 -3.57 -9.74
C ALA A 77 -3.63 -4.95 -9.21
N ASN A 78 -2.81 -5.55 -8.35
CA ASN A 78 -3.06 -6.88 -7.79
C ASN A 78 -4.29 -6.92 -6.85
N CYS A 79 -4.60 -5.82 -6.18
CA CYS A 79 -5.73 -5.71 -5.26
C CYS A 79 -6.89 -4.88 -5.82
N GLY A 80 -6.92 -4.59 -7.13
CA GLY A 80 -8.04 -3.90 -7.77
C GLY A 80 -8.28 -2.47 -7.27
N LEU A 81 -7.22 -1.76 -6.85
CA LEU A 81 -7.27 -0.38 -6.35
C LEU A 81 -6.65 0.61 -7.35
N PHE A 82 -6.85 1.90 -7.07
CA PHE A 82 -6.12 2.97 -7.74
C PHE A 82 -4.82 3.30 -6.98
N GLY A 83 -3.72 3.42 -7.71
CA GLY A 83 -2.41 3.83 -7.18
C GLY A 83 -1.81 4.95 -8.03
N LEU A 84 -1.48 6.09 -7.40
CA LEU A 84 -0.97 7.27 -8.10
C LEU A 84 0.52 7.46 -7.83
N LYS A 85 1.39 7.34 -8.85
CA LYS A 85 2.80 7.76 -8.75
C LYS A 85 3.00 9.17 -9.32
N PRO A 86 3.30 10.20 -8.49
CA PRO A 86 3.66 11.51 -9.00
C PRO A 86 4.92 11.46 -9.87
N GLY A 87 5.03 12.43 -10.78
CA GLY A 87 6.09 12.50 -11.78
C GLY A 87 7.52 12.59 -11.21
N GLN A 88 7.70 12.96 -9.93
CA GLN A 88 9.03 13.02 -9.30
C GLN A 88 9.26 11.84 -8.33
N PRO A 89 10.50 11.33 -8.21
CA PRO A 89 10.83 10.21 -7.32
C PRO A 89 10.75 10.52 -5.82
N ASN A 90 10.64 11.80 -5.45
CA ASN A 90 10.60 12.21 -4.05
C ASN A 90 9.22 12.76 -3.69
N GLU A 91 8.63 12.13 -2.68
CA GLU A 91 7.45 12.56 -1.92
C GLU A 91 6.05 12.32 -2.53
N GLY A 92 5.32 11.41 -1.87
CA GLY A 92 3.89 11.54 -1.61
C GLY A 92 2.96 10.75 -2.53
N ILE A 93 2.39 9.65 -2.03
CA ILE A 93 1.28 8.98 -2.73
C ILE A 93 0.09 8.85 -1.79
N PHE A 94 -1.03 9.39 -2.26
CA PHE A 94 -2.38 9.23 -1.77
C PHE A 94 -3.01 8.08 -2.56
N SER A 95 -3.38 6.97 -1.91
CA SER A 95 -4.38 6.08 -2.50
C SER A 95 -5.75 6.68 -2.25
N LEU A 96 -6.34 7.35 -3.24
CA LEU A 96 -7.78 7.59 -3.26
C LEU A 96 -8.41 6.31 -3.80
N THR A 97 -8.83 5.41 -2.93
CA THR A 97 -9.65 4.28 -3.36
C THR A 97 -11.09 4.55 -2.96
N PHE A 98 -11.94 4.79 -3.97
CA PHE A 98 -13.34 4.43 -3.86
C PHE A 98 -13.43 2.91 -4.03
N CYS A 99 -13.96 2.24 -3.00
CA CYS A 99 -14.38 0.85 -3.10
C CYS A 99 -15.15 0.69 -4.42
N LYS A 100 -14.78 -0.27 -5.28
CA LYS A 100 -15.70 -0.63 -6.37
C LYS A 100 -17.03 -0.99 -5.71
N PRO A 101 -18.16 -0.39 -6.15
CA PRO A 101 -19.46 -0.71 -5.60
C PRO A 101 -19.76 -2.21 -5.72
#